data_AF-A0A5F9C3N4-F1
#
_entry.id   AF-A0A5F9C3N4-F1
#
_cell.length_a   1.000
_cell.length_b   1.000
_cell.length_c   1.000
_cell.angle_alpha   90.00
_cell.angle_beta   90.00
_cell.angle_gamma   90.00
#
_symmetry.space_group_name_H-M   'P 1'
#
loop_
_entity.id
_entity.type
_entity.pdbx_description
1 polymer ?
#
loop_
_entity_poly.entity_id
_entity_poly.type
_entity_poly.pdbx_seq_one_letter_code
_entity_poly.pdbx_strand_id
1 'polypeptide(L)'
;MTRAEAAATPGFCCAVVSGRWCSCRSCSESLPFCCRCCRLLPSEIMVRSCIFLVQCSGLVLLCLGLGAIQSYALELNLTDSENATCLYAKWQMNFTIQYETTKKTSKIATISDLRNVTYNGSICGDDHFGPKIAVQFGSGFSWIANFTKKASNYLIDSISFSYNISDNTVFPDAEDKGIVTVYDSVEIEIPLNDIFRCNSLSTLKINDVVQHYWDVVVQAFVQNGTVSTKEFLCDGDRSSTTVIPIIHTTVPSSTTTPTPKEKPDVGTYSVSNGNGTCLLAMMGLQLNITQDKVTSVININPNSTNSSGSCHPQTAHLRLNSSTIKYLDFVFAVKNENRFYLKEVNVSMYLVNGSVFSIANTNLSYWDAPLGSSYMCNKEQTVSVSETFQINTFDLRVQPFSVTEGKYSTAQDCSADDDNFLVPIAVGAALAGVLILVLLAYFIGLKRHRAGYEQF
;
A
#
# COMPACT_ATOMS: atom_id res chain seq x y z
N MET A 1 -70.46 0.82 -26.10
CA MET A 1 -69.97 -0.57 -26.02
C MET A 1 -68.49 -0.50 -25.75
N THR A 2 -68.10 -0.57 -24.45
CA THR A 2 -67.40 -1.72 -23.83
C THR A 2 -66.00 -1.92 -24.43
N ARG A 3 -64.87 -2.02 -23.70
CA ARG A 3 -64.56 -2.25 -22.28
C ARG A 3 -63.00 -2.30 -22.21
N ALA A 4 -62.35 -1.43 -21.43
CA ALA A 4 -61.66 -1.71 -20.16
C ALA A 4 -60.50 -2.74 -20.17
N GLU A 5 -59.32 -2.23 -19.78
CA GLU A 5 -58.39 -2.69 -18.72
C GLU A 5 -57.79 -4.11 -18.66
N ALA A 6 -56.63 -4.12 -17.95
CA ALA A 6 -55.84 -5.22 -17.38
C ALA A 6 -54.78 -5.83 -18.31
N ALA A 7 -53.47 -5.66 -18.09
CA ALA A 7 -52.65 -5.91 -16.90
C ALA A 7 -52.61 -7.39 -16.45
N ALA A 8 -51.41 -7.96 -16.61
CA ALA A 8 -50.77 -8.98 -15.78
C ALA A 8 -51.13 -10.48 -15.95
N THR A 9 -50.11 -11.23 -16.42
CA THR A 9 -49.61 -12.55 -15.95
C THR A 9 -50.40 -13.82 -16.29
N PRO A 10 -49.80 -15.03 -16.17
CA PRO A 10 -48.48 -15.49 -16.62
C PRO A 10 -48.62 -16.79 -17.48
N GLY A 11 -47.81 -16.97 -18.51
CA GLY A 11 -47.88 -18.15 -19.38
C GLY A 11 -46.52 -18.77 -19.61
N PHE A 12 -46.23 -19.84 -18.87
CA PHE A 12 -45.07 -20.70 -19.02
C PHE A 12 -44.90 -21.19 -20.47
N CYS A 13 -43.73 -20.94 -21.07
CA CYS A 13 -43.20 -21.81 -22.10
C CYS A 13 -41.92 -22.46 -21.55
N CYS A 14 -42.07 -23.65 -20.99
CA CYS A 14 -40.94 -24.53 -20.70
C CYS A 14 -40.40 -25.09 -22.01
N ALA A 15 -39.08 -25.02 -22.21
CA ALA A 15 -38.38 -25.96 -23.08
C ALA A 15 -37.10 -26.41 -22.37
N VAL A 16 -36.99 -27.73 -22.20
CA VAL A 16 -35.91 -28.43 -21.52
C VAL A 16 -34.92 -28.89 -22.56
N VAL A 17 -33.65 -28.48 -22.43
CA VAL A 17 -32.52 -29.23 -22.98
C VAL A 17 -31.37 -29.23 -21.95
N SER A 18 -31.01 -30.43 -21.49
CA SER A 18 -29.85 -30.75 -20.64
C SER A 18 -29.66 -29.95 -19.33
N GLY A 19 -30.74 -29.80 -18.55
CA GLY A 19 -30.70 -29.70 -17.08
C GLY A 19 -29.65 -28.79 -16.44
N ARG A 20 -29.84 -27.46 -16.50
CA ARG A 20 -29.44 -26.49 -15.45
C ARG A 20 -30.08 -25.11 -15.71
N TRP A 21 -30.53 -24.46 -14.64
CA TRP A 21 -31.31 -23.22 -14.66
C TRP A 21 -30.42 -21.98 -14.76
N CYS A 22 -30.78 -21.02 -15.61
CA CYS A 22 -30.25 -19.65 -15.56
C CYS A 22 -31.41 -18.65 -15.46
N SER A 23 -31.34 -17.76 -14.47
CA SER A 23 -32.32 -16.72 -14.18
C SER A 23 -31.74 -15.36 -14.64
N CYS A 24 -32.43 -14.65 -15.54
CA CYS A 24 -32.06 -13.29 -15.93
C CYS A 24 -33.00 -12.28 -15.26
N ARG A 25 -32.44 -11.38 -14.46
CA ARG A 25 -33.13 -10.16 -14.01
C ARG A 25 -33.12 -9.13 -15.14
N SER A 26 -34.27 -8.47 -15.28
CA SER A 26 -34.62 -7.37 -16.17
C SER A 26 -33.47 -6.43 -16.58
N CYS A 27 -33.34 -6.15 -17.88
CA CYS A 27 -32.65 -4.99 -18.43
C CYS A 27 -33.64 -4.24 -19.33
N SER A 28 -34.00 -3.02 -18.96
CA SER A 28 -34.79 -2.10 -19.78
C SER A 28 -33.86 -1.27 -20.67
N GLU A 29 -34.16 -1.30 -21.97
CA GLU A 29 -33.94 -0.28 -23.00
C GLU A 29 -32.72 0.65 -22.87
N SER A 30 -31.64 0.33 -23.59
CA SER A 30 -31.23 1.05 -24.82
C SER A 30 -29.72 0.88 -25.10
N LEU A 31 -29.44 0.39 -26.32
CA LEU A 31 -28.16 0.35 -27.04
C LEU A 31 -27.14 -0.78 -26.72
N PRO A 32 -26.39 -1.21 -27.76
CA PRO A 32 -25.95 -2.60 -27.94
C PRO A 32 -24.48 -2.83 -27.55
N PHE A 33 -24.09 -4.10 -27.55
CA PHE A 33 -22.76 -4.67 -27.28
C PHE A 33 -22.46 -5.02 -25.82
N CYS A 34 -22.80 -6.25 -25.44
CA CYS A 34 -21.78 -7.22 -25.00
C CYS A 34 -22.40 -8.60 -24.83
N CYS A 35 -21.84 -9.61 -25.50
CA CYS A 35 -21.62 -10.91 -24.89
C CYS A 35 -20.61 -11.69 -25.73
N ARG A 36 -19.50 -12.04 -25.07
CA ARG A 36 -18.42 -12.88 -25.59
C ARG A 36 -18.64 -14.27 -25.02
N CYS A 37 -18.48 -15.33 -25.81
CA CYS A 37 -18.09 -16.62 -25.26
C CYS A 37 -17.21 -17.42 -26.25
N CYS A 38 -16.11 -17.92 -25.68
CA CYS A 38 -15.20 -18.96 -26.15
C CYS A 38 -15.97 -20.26 -26.48
N ARG A 39 -15.50 -21.29 -27.21
CA ARG A 39 -14.32 -21.70 -28.00
C ARG A 39 -14.68 -23.12 -28.52
N LEU A 40 -13.85 -23.66 -29.42
CA LEU A 40 -13.56 -25.10 -29.69
C LEU A 40 -14.37 -25.86 -30.76
N LEU A 41 -13.62 -26.21 -31.81
CA LEU A 41 -13.74 -27.34 -32.77
C LEU A 41 -14.02 -28.69 -32.07
N PRO A 42 -14.58 -29.74 -32.72
CA PRO A 42 -14.01 -30.33 -33.95
C PRO A 42 -14.98 -31.06 -34.94
N SER A 43 -14.35 -31.60 -36.00
CA SER A 43 -14.73 -32.73 -36.87
C SER A 43 -15.65 -32.52 -38.08
N GLU A 44 -15.00 -32.64 -39.26
CA GLU A 44 -15.38 -33.47 -40.42
C GLU A 44 -16.82 -33.39 -40.93
N ILE A 45 -17.01 -32.88 -42.16
CA ILE A 45 -17.52 -33.67 -43.30
C ILE A 45 -17.33 -32.86 -44.60
N MET A 46 -16.65 -33.54 -45.52
CA MET A 46 -16.37 -33.21 -46.91
C MET A 46 -17.66 -33.06 -47.74
N VAL A 47 -17.86 -31.91 -48.39
CA VAL A 47 -18.66 -31.83 -49.62
C VAL A 47 -17.84 -31.14 -50.70
N ARG A 48 -17.53 -31.97 -51.70
CA ARG A 48 -16.75 -31.70 -52.90
C ARG A 48 -17.72 -31.17 -53.96
N SER A 49 -17.49 -29.98 -54.53
CA SER A 49 -17.89 -29.68 -55.92
C SER A 49 -17.24 -28.42 -56.49
N CYS A 50 -16.46 -28.71 -57.54
CA CYS A 50 -16.23 -27.95 -58.77
C CYS A 50 -15.45 -26.64 -58.74
N ILE A 51 -14.19 -26.80 -59.13
CA ILE A 51 -13.26 -25.85 -59.72
C ILE A 51 -13.89 -25.17 -60.95
N PHE A 52 -13.87 -23.84 -60.96
CA PHE A 52 -13.61 -23.06 -62.18
C PHE A 52 -12.54 -22.02 -61.85
N LEU A 53 -11.35 -22.22 -62.42
CA LEU A 53 -10.29 -21.23 -62.53
C LEU A 53 -10.73 -20.17 -63.55
N VAL A 54 -10.94 -18.94 -63.11
CA VAL A 54 -10.82 -17.75 -63.96
C VAL A 54 -9.92 -16.73 -63.27
N GLN A 55 -8.93 -16.32 -64.05
CA GLN A 55 -7.76 -15.54 -63.72
C GLN A 55 -8.09 -14.06 -63.46
N CYS A 56 -7.34 -13.47 -62.53
CA CYS A 56 -6.95 -12.06 -62.46
C CYS A 56 -8.01 -10.97 -62.72
N SER A 57 -8.44 -10.30 -61.64
CA SER A 57 -8.40 -8.84 -61.62
C SER A 57 -8.24 -8.36 -60.19
N GLY A 58 -7.31 -7.44 -59.99
CA GLY A 58 -6.79 -7.04 -58.70
C GLY A 58 -7.85 -6.42 -57.79
N LEU A 59 -7.87 -6.91 -56.55
CA LEU A 59 -8.28 -6.11 -55.40
C LEU A 59 -7.11 -6.16 -54.41
N VAL A 60 -6.11 -5.32 -54.67
CA VAL A 60 -5.18 -4.89 -53.62
C VAL A 60 -6.05 -4.11 -52.65
N LEU A 61 -6.38 -4.72 -51.50
CA LEU A 61 -6.93 -4.01 -50.37
C LEU A 61 -5.90 -2.93 -49.99
N LEU A 62 -6.16 -1.69 -50.39
CA LEU A 62 -5.59 -0.53 -49.73
C LEU A 62 -6.14 -0.54 -48.30
N CYS A 63 -5.43 -1.20 -47.38
CA CYS A 63 -5.43 -0.79 -45.99
C CYS A 63 -4.72 0.58 -45.94
N LEU A 64 -5.46 1.62 -46.33
CA LEU A 64 -5.12 3.00 -46.02
C LEU A 64 -4.96 3.08 -44.51
N GLY A 65 -3.78 3.53 -44.11
CA GLY A 65 -3.30 3.49 -42.74
C GLY A 65 -4.35 3.98 -41.75
N LEU A 66 -4.85 3.04 -40.95
CA LEU A 66 -4.86 3.28 -39.51
C LEU A 66 -3.40 3.52 -39.18
N GLY A 67 -3.01 4.79 -39.05
CA GLY A 67 -1.69 5.17 -38.59
C GLY A 67 -1.43 4.38 -37.32
N ALA A 68 -0.59 3.36 -37.43
CA ALA A 68 -0.02 2.72 -36.27
C ALA A 68 0.67 3.87 -35.54
N ILE A 69 0.12 4.28 -34.40
CA ILE A 69 0.77 5.21 -33.50
C ILE A 69 2.06 4.50 -33.14
N GLN A 70 3.17 4.93 -33.75
CA GLN A 70 4.47 4.34 -33.55
C GLN A 70 4.88 4.68 -32.13
N SER A 71 4.69 3.75 -31.19
CA SER A 71 5.19 3.91 -29.84
C SER A 71 6.72 3.85 -29.89
N TYR A 72 7.35 4.96 -29.52
CA TYR A 72 8.81 5.03 -29.46
C TYR A 72 9.28 4.39 -28.16
N ALA A 73 10.20 3.44 -28.27
CA ALA A 73 10.90 2.92 -27.12
C ALA A 73 11.82 4.00 -26.56
N LEU A 74 11.64 4.34 -25.29
CA LEU A 74 12.55 5.17 -24.53
C LEU A 74 13.74 4.32 -24.12
N GLU A 75 14.95 4.87 -24.20
CA GLU A 75 16.18 4.17 -23.86
C GLU A 75 17.16 5.12 -23.18
N LEU A 76 17.68 4.71 -22.03
CA LEU A 76 18.65 5.44 -21.24
C LEU A 76 19.77 4.48 -20.83
N ASN A 77 20.99 4.82 -21.24
CA ASN A 77 22.20 4.27 -20.67
C ASN A 77 22.94 5.39 -19.95
N LEU A 78 22.96 5.32 -18.61
CA LEU A 78 23.60 6.31 -17.77
C LEU A 78 24.94 5.76 -17.26
N THR A 79 25.99 6.56 -17.42
CA THR A 79 27.35 6.23 -16.99
C THR A 79 27.82 7.15 -15.88
N ASP A 80 28.67 6.64 -15.00
CA ASP A 80 29.33 7.41 -13.96
C ASP A 80 30.52 8.23 -14.51
N SER A 81 31.28 8.87 -13.60
CA SER A 81 32.48 9.64 -13.94
C SER A 81 33.62 8.82 -14.54
N GLU A 82 33.59 7.50 -14.37
CA GLU A 82 34.58 6.56 -14.91
C GLU A 82 34.12 5.95 -16.24
N ASN A 83 33.02 6.45 -16.83
CA ASN A 83 32.33 5.91 -18.01
C ASN A 83 31.80 4.47 -17.82
N ALA A 84 31.63 4.02 -16.58
CA ALA A 84 31.01 2.73 -16.31
C ALA A 84 29.48 2.90 -16.25
N THR A 85 28.74 1.99 -16.90
CA THR A 85 27.27 1.97 -16.83
C THR A 85 26.82 1.79 -15.38
N CYS A 86 26.03 2.71 -14.86
CA CYS A 86 25.49 2.67 -13.50
C CYS A 86 23.98 2.37 -13.49
N LEU A 87 23.28 2.72 -14.58
CA LEU A 87 21.86 2.49 -14.77
C LEU A 87 21.58 2.28 -16.25
N TYR A 88 20.86 1.21 -16.56
CA TYR A 88 20.37 0.92 -17.90
C TYR A 88 18.86 0.73 -17.86
N ALA A 89 18.14 1.38 -18.78
CA ALA A 89 16.70 1.26 -18.86
C ALA A 89 16.22 1.39 -20.31
N LYS A 90 15.23 0.57 -20.68
CA LYS A 90 14.50 0.64 -21.94
C LYS A 90 13.04 0.31 -21.70
N TRP A 91 12.11 1.13 -22.15
CA TRP A 91 10.69 0.89 -21.90
C TRP A 91 9.81 1.64 -22.90
N GLN A 92 8.55 1.23 -22.98
CA GLN A 92 7.50 2.00 -23.65
C GLN A 92 6.45 2.43 -22.64
N MET A 93 5.83 3.57 -22.90
CA MET A 93 4.79 4.12 -22.05
C MET A 93 3.83 5.01 -22.83
N ASN A 94 2.64 5.19 -22.28
CA ASN A 94 1.74 6.26 -22.66
C ASN A 94 0.94 6.74 -21.44
N PHE A 95 0.34 7.93 -21.56
CA PHE A 95 -0.46 8.54 -20.51
C PHE A 95 -1.84 8.86 -21.02
N THR A 96 -2.84 8.69 -20.17
CA THR A 96 -4.22 9.12 -20.40
C THR A 96 -4.63 9.98 -19.22
N ILE A 97 -5.10 11.20 -19.48
CA ILE A 97 -5.40 12.20 -18.46
C ILE A 97 -6.84 12.67 -18.69
N GLN A 98 -7.69 12.48 -17.69
CA GLN A 98 -9.01 13.07 -17.65
C GLN A 98 -8.93 14.48 -17.03
N TYR A 99 -9.62 15.46 -17.60
CA TYR A 99 -9.62 16.84 -17.10
C TYR A 99 -10.97 17.51 -17.31
N GLU A 100 -11.30 18.45 -16.42
CA GLU A 100 -12.51 19.26 -16.51
C GLU A 100 -12.27 20.50 -17.40
N THR A 101 -13.28 20.86 -18.19
CA THR A 101 -13.25 22.04 -19.05
C THR A 101 -14.01 23.20 -18.44
N THR A 102 -13.78 24.42 -18.92
CA THR A 102 -14.50 25.64 -18.51
C THR A 102 -16.03 25.57 -18.64
N LYS A 103 -16.56 24.57 -19.35
CA LYS A 103 -18.00 24.28 -19.49
C LYS A 103 -18.50 23.23 -18.50
N LYS A 104 -17.69 22.82 -17.52
CA LYS A 104 -17.96 21.74 -16.56
C LYS A 104 -18.23 20.38 -17.20
N THR A 105 -17.56 20.11 -18.32
CA THR A 105 -17.57 18.79 -18.97
C THR A 105 -16.18 18.17 -18.90
N SER A 106 -16.11 16.85 -18.67
CA SER A 106 -14.85 16.12 -18.66
C SER A 106 -14.41 15.75 -20.08
N LYS A 107 -13.13 15.96 -20.38
CA LYS A 107 -12.45 15.48 -21.59
C LYS A 107 -11.29 14.56 -21.20
N ILE A 108 -10.79 13.80 -22.18
CA ILE A 108 -9.64 12.91 -22.02
C ILE A 108 -8.56 13.32 -23.02
N ALA A 109 -7.34 13.52 -22.54
CA ALA A 109 -6.14 13.69 -23.35
C ALA A 109 -5.30 12.41 -23.29
N THR A 110 -4.81 11.96 -24.44
CA THR A 110 -3.89 10.82 -24.53
C THR A 110 -2.55 11.30 -25.05
N ILE A 111 -1.48 10.99 -24.32
CA ILE A 111 -0.10 11.33 -24.66
C ILE A 111 0.60 10.02 -25.03
N SER A 112 0.82 9.84 -26.33
CA SER A 112 1.47 8.66 -26.91
C SER A 112 2.65 8.99 -27.81
N ASP A 113 2.75 10.23 -28.30
CA ASP A 113 3.89 10.69 -29.10
C ASP A 113 4.98 11.28 -28.20
N LEU A 114 5.89 10.43 -27.73
CA LEU A 114 6.97 10.77 -26.82
C LEU A 114 8.27 11.11 -27.60
N ARG A 115 8.21 12.01 -28.58
CA ARG A 115 9.39 12.46 -29.34
C ARG A 115 10.15 13.58 -28.61
N ASN A 116 11.39 13.80 -29.02
CA ASN A 116 12.26 14.87 -28.50
C ASN A 116 12.43 14.83 -26.98
N VAL A 117 12.80 13.66 -26.47
CA VAL A 117 13.00 13.40 -25.06
C VAL A 117 14.40 13.83 -24.62
N THR A 118 14.50 14.44 -23.44
CA THR A 118 15.79 14.65 -22.78
C THR A 118 15.81 13.92 -21.44
N TYR A 119 17.00 13.46 -21.05
CA TYR A 119 17.22 12.75 -19.80
C TYR A 119 17.89 13.62 -18.73
N ASN A 120 17.79 14.95 -18.90
CA ASN A 120 18.42 15.93 -18.03
C ASN A 120 17.90 15.78 -16.60
N GLY A 121 18.80 15.56 -15.65
CA GLY A 121 18.47 15.31 -14.25
C GLY A 121 18.49 13.83 -13.85
N SER A 122 18.70 12.90 -14.80
CA SER A 122 19.00 11.51 -14.47
C SER A 122 20.38 11.41 -13.82
N ILE A 123 20.51 10.60 -12.75
CA ILE A 123 21.75 10.45 -11.98
C ILE A 123 22.00 8.98 -11.60
N CYS A 124 23.28 8.60 -11.48
CA CYS A 124 23.71 7.25 -11.07
C CYS A 124 23.45 6.95 -9.59
N GLY A 125 23.13 7.97 -8.80
CA GLY A 125 23.14 7.86 -7.34
C GLY A 125 24.56 7.88 -6.76
N ASP A 126 24.62 8.01 -5.45
CA ASP A 126 25.81 7.96 -4.60
C ASP A 126 25.52 7.12 -3.34
N ASP A 127 26.39 7.18 -2.33
CA ASP A 127 26.22 6.43 -1.08
C ASP A 127 24.96 6.81 -0.27
N HIS A 128 24.34 7.95 -0.56
CA HIS A 128 23.21 8.53 0.17
C HIS A 128 21.94 8.57 -0.68
N PHE A 129 22.05 8.74 -1.99
CA PHE A 129 20.92 8.86 -2.92
C PHE A 129 21.00 7.77 -3.99
N GLY A 130 19.91 7.04 -4.23
CA GLY A 130 19.91 6.05 -5.30
C GLY A 130 19.82 6.67 -6.70
N PRO A 131 20.04 5.86 -7.75
CA PRO A 131 19.86 6.24 -9.13
C PRO A 131 18.47 6.81 -9.39
N LYS A 132 18.39 7.70 -10.36
CA LYS A 132 17.14 8.33 -10.78
C LYS A 132 17.11 8.44 -12.30
N ILE A 133 15.97 8.06 -12.88
CA ILE A 133 15.65 8.35 -14.27
C ILE A 133 14.76 9.60 -14.26
N ALA A 134 15.18 10.66 -14.92
CA ALA A 134 14.38 11.85 -15.14
C ALA A 134 14.22 12.05 -16.65
N VAL A 135 12.97 12.19 -17.09
CA VAL A 135 12.58 12.23 -18.48
C VAL A 135 11.76 13.49 -18.70
N GLN A 136 12.19 14.32 -19.65
CA GLN A 136 11.45 15.51 -20.04
C GLN A 136 10.95 15.34 -21.48
N PHE A 137 9.63 15.45 -21.68
CA PHE A 137 9.00 15.37 -23.00
C PHE A 137 8.63 16.77 -23.48
N GLY A 138 9.48 17.35 -24.34
CA GLY A 138 9.32 18.74 -24.78
C GLY A 138 9.22 19.73 -23.61
N SER A 139 8.33 20.72 -23.72
CA SER A 139 8.13 21.74 -22.68
C SER A 139 6.96 21.46 -21.71
N GLY A 140 6.18 20.41 -21.95
CA GLY A 140 4.88 20.22 -21.30
C GLY A 140 4.84 19.14 -20.22
N PHE A 141 5.74 18.15 -20.27
CA PHE A 141 5.64 16.96 -19.42
C PHE A 141 7.00 16.52 -18.86
N SER A 142 6.97 15.97 -17.64
CA SER A 142 8.11 15.30 -17.03
C SER A 142 7.70 13.99 -16.37
N TRP A 143 8.59 13.02 -16.36
CA TRP A 143 8.41 11.74 -15.71
C TRP A 143 9.69 11.35 -14.98
N ILE A 144 9.57 10.84 -13.76
CA ILE A 144 10.71 10.49 -12.92
C ILE A 144 10.46 9.12 -12.31
N ALA A 145 11.47 8.25 -12.34
CA ALA A 145 11.52 7.02 -11.56
C ALA A 145 12.74 7.04 -10.64
N ASN A 146 12.51 6.77 -9.36
CA ASN A 146 13.57 6.68 -8.34
C ASN A 146 13.83 5.21 -7.99
N PHE A 147 15.10 4.90 -7.76
CA PHE A 147 15.55 3.59 -7.35
C PHE A 147 16.24 3.68 -6.00
N THR A 148 15.89 2.79 -5.08
CA THR A 148 16.45 2.80 -3.72
C THR A 148 17.19 1.51 -3.43
N LYS A 149 18.42 1.62 -2.95
CA LYS A 149 19.25 0.46 -2.60
C LYS A 149 18.76 -0.14 -1.28
N LYS A 150 18.67 -1.47 -1.21
CA LYS A 150 18.53 -2.25 0.03
C LYS A 150 19.80 -3.08 0.23
N ALA A 151 19.76 -4.07 1.12
CA ALA A 151 20.94 -4.88 1.44
C ALA A 151 21.46 -5.67 0.22
N SER A 152 20.66 -6.60 -0.32
CA SER A 152 21.00 -7.43 -1.50
C SER A 152 20.20 -7.08 -2.76
N ASN A 153 19.19 -6.23 -2.61
CA ASN A 153 18.19 -5.91 -3.61
C ASN A 153 18.14 -4.38 -3.83
N TYR A 154 17.43 -3.94 -4.85
CA TYR A 154 17.00 -2.57 -5.03
C TYR A 154 15.50 -2.52 -5.27
N LEU A 155 14.89 -1.39 -4.97
CA LEU A 155 13.49 -1.09 -5.25
C LEU A 155 13.39 -0.19 -6.47
N ILE A 156 12.44 -0.47 -7.35
CA ILE A 156 11.77 0.61 -8.11
C ILE A 156 10.86 1.29 -7.09
N ASP A 157 11.36 2.37 -6.51
CA ASP A 157 10.80 2.98 -5.30
C ASP A 157 9.52 3.73 -5.65
N SER A 158 9.65 4.69 -6.56
CA SER A 158 8.56 5.61 -6.88
C SER A 158 8.57 6.04 -8.33
N ILE A 159 7.38 6.32 -8.86
CA ILE A 159 7.20 6.96 -10.16
C ILE A 159 6.41 8.26 -9.96
N SER A 160 6.87 9.36 -10.56
CA SER A 160 6.13 10.61 -10.62
C SER A 160 5.96 11.09 -12.06
N PHE A 161 4.79 11.61 -12.40
CA PHE A 161 4.47 12.18 -13.70
C PHE A 161 3.91 13.59 -13.51
N SER A 162 4.51 14.58 -14.18
CA SER A 162 4.05 15.97 -14.16
C SER A 162 3.64 16.42 -15.56
N TYR A 163 2.54 17.18 -15.65
CA TYR A 163 2.04 17.75 -16.89
C TYR A 163 1.53 19.18 -16.67
N ASN A 164 1.72 20.03 -17.67
CA ASN A 164 1.21 21.39 -17.65
C ASN A 164 -0.21 21.46 -18.25
N ILE A 165 -1.23 21.52 -17.40
CA ILE A 165 -2.63 21.61 -17.83
C ILE A 165 -2.97 22.97 -18.49
N SER A 166 -2.08 23.96 -18.40
CA SER A 166 -2.20 25.20 -19.16
C SER A 166 -1.86 25.06 -20.64
N ASP A 167 -1.29 23.94 -21.09
CA ASP A 167 -0.99 23.71 -22.49
C ASP A 167 -2.28 23.49 -23.29
N ASN A 168 -2.74 24.55 -23.97
CA ASN A 168 -3.99 24.52 -24.75
C ASN A 168 -3.92 23.63 -25.99
N THR A 169 -2.73 23.17 -26.40
CA THR A 169 -2.60 22.21 -27.52
C THR A 169 -2.98 20.80 -27.10
N VAL A 170 -2.74 20.45 -25.84
CA VAL A 170 -3.00 19.12 -25.26
C VAL A 170 -4.30 19.12 -24.45
N PHE A 171 -4.56 20.22 -23.72
CA PHE A 171 -5.70 20.39 -22.81
C PHE A 171 -6.58 21.58 -23.23
N PRO A 172 -7.23 21.52 -24.41
CA PRO A 172 -8.10 22.59 -24.88
C PRO A 172 -9.31 22.80 -23.96
N ASP A 173 -9.53 24.07 -23.61
CA ASP A 173 -10.60 24.53 -22.72
C ASP A 173 -10.47 24.04 -21.26
N ALA A 174 -9.31 23.56 -20.80
CA ALA A 174 -9.17 23.13 -19.41
C ALA A 174 -9.57 24.24 -18.42
N GLU A 175 -10.37 23.89 -17.41
CA GLU A 175 -10.79 24.79 -16.33
C GLU A 175 -9.59 25.18 -15.48
N ASP A 176 -8.85 24.16 -15.03
CA ASP A 176 -7.65 24.33 -14.24
C ASP A 176 -6.45 24.77 -15.10
N LYS A 177 -5.50 25.45 -14.44
CA LYS A 177 -4.26 25.97 -15.02
C LYS A 177 -3.09 25.68 -14.08
N GLY A 178 -1.92 25.44 -14.66
CA GLY A 178 -0.67 25.21 -13.94
C GLY A 178 -0.04 23.85 -14.22
N ILE A 179 0.93 23.48 -13.40
CA ILE A 179 1.59 22.18 -13.46
C ILE A 179 0.91 21.26 -12.45
N VAL A 180 0.49 20.09 -12.91
CA VAL A 180 -0.08 19.02 -12.08
C VAL A 180 0.94 17.89 -12.02
N THR A 181 1.16 17.33 -10.83
CA THR A 181 2.07 16.19 -10.62
C THR A 181 1.35 15.07 -9.88
N VAL A 182 1.41 13.86 -10.42
CA VAL A 182 0.92 12.63 -9.78
C VAL A 182 2.10 11.76 -9.37
N TYR A 183 1.96 11.08 -8.23
CA TYR A 183 3.02 10.28 -7.61
C TYR A 183 2.49 8.89 -7.23
N ASP A 184 3.28 7.86 -7.51
CA ASP A 184 3.01 6.46 -7.18
C ASP A 184 4.18 5.81 -6.44
N SER A 185 3.88 5.03 -5.41
CA SER A 185 4.83 4.10 -4.78
C SER A 185 4.70 2.74 -5.45
N VAL A 186 5.74 2.31 -6.17
CA VAL A 186 5.70 1.09 -6.99
C VAL A 186 6.22 -0.12 -6.21
N GLU A 187 7.25 0.08 -5.37
CA GLU A 187 7.81 -0.89 -4.43
C GLU A 187 8.17 -2.27 -5.04
N ILE A 188 8.58 -2.32 -6.31
CA ILE A 188 9.01 -3.58 -6.95
C ILE A 188 10.45 -3.87 -6.51
N GLU A 189 10.64 -4.96 -5.77
CA GLU A 189 11.94 -5.42 -5.28
C GLU A 189 12.65 -6.37 -6.25
N ILE A 190 13.88 -6.02 -6.60
CA ILE A 190 14.69 -6.71 -7.62
C ILE A 190 16.09 -6.99 -7.05
N PRO A 191 16.65 -8.18 -7.22
CA PRO A 191 18.03 -8.46 -6.82
C PRO A 191 19.04 -7.54 -7.54
N LEU A 192 20.08 -7.06 -6.85
CA LEU A 192 21.07 -6.11 -7.41
C LEU A 192 21.77 -6.58 -8.71
N ASN A 193 21.90 -7.89 -8.88
CA ASN A 193 22.59 -8.49 -10.01
C ASN A 193 21.65 -9.02 -11.10
N ASP A 194 20.36 -8.69 -11.02
CA ASP A 194 19.36 -9.12 -11.99
C ASP A 194 18.85 -7.90 -12.77
N ILE A 195 18.52 -8.08 -14.05
CA ILE A 195 17.84 -7.09 -14.87
C ILE A 195 16.33 -7.33 -14.82
N PHE A 196 15.56 -6.33 -14.42
CA PHE A 196 14.11 -6.44 -14.42
C PHE A 196 13.58 -6.40 -15.84
N ARG A 197 12.68 -7.33 -16.19
CA ARG A 197 11.98 -7.37 -17.47
C ARG A 197 10.48 -7.55 -17.27
N CYS A 198 9.69 -6.75 -17.98
CA CYS A 198 8.24 -6.86 -18.04
C CYS A 198 7.73 -6.45 -19.43
N ASN A 199 7.41 -7.43 -20.27
CA ASN A 199 6.84 -7.20 -21.59
C ASN A 199 5.32 -6.98 -21.50
N SER A 200 4.66 -7.61 -20.52
CA SER A 200 3.24 -7.40 -20.25
C SER A 200 2.90 -5.94 -19.96
N LEU A 201 1.70 -5.54 -20.38
CA LEU A 201 1.14 -4.22 -20.10
C LEU A 201 0.88 -4.05 -18.59
N SER A 202 1.63 -3.16 -17.96
CA SER A 202 1.38 -2.68 -16.60
C SER A 202 0.60 -1.36 -16.64
N THR A 203 -0.34 -1.17 -15.71
CA THR A 203 -1.19 0.04 -15.65
C THR A 203 -1.19 0.61 -14.24
N LEU A 204 -0.84 1.89 -14.12
CA LEU A 204 -0.88 2.65 -12.87
C LEU A 204 -1.96 3.74 -13.01
N LYS A 205 -2.97 3.73 -12.13
CA LYS A 205 -4.05 4.73 -12.14
C LYS A 205 -4.02 5.55 -10.86
N ILE A 206 -3.89 6.86 -10.99
CA ILE A 206 -3.76 7.81 -9.89
C ILE A 206 -4.59 9.03 -10.23
N ASN A 207 -5.62 9.31 -9.44
CA ASN A 207 -6.59 10.37 -9.71
C ASN A 207 -7.18 10.22 -11.14
N ASP A 208 -7.07 11.28 -11.93
CA ASP A 208 -7.51 11.36 -13.32
C ASP A 208 -6.44 10.93 -14.34
N VAL A 209 -5.29 10.43 -13.88
CA VAL A 209 -4.18 9.99 -14.73
C VAL A 209 -4.09 8.47 -14.73
N VAL A 210 -4.04 7.88 -15.93
CA VAL A 210 -3.74 6.48 -16.18
C VAL A 210 -2.43 6.41 -16.96
N GLN A 211 -1.47 5.65 -16.44
CA GLN A 211 -0.15 5.46 -17.01
C GLN A 211 -0.01 4.00 -17.43
N HIS A 212 0.34 3.76 -18.68
CA HIS A 212 0.57 2.42 -19.18
C HIS A 212 2.05 2.22 -19.49
N TYR A 213 2.58 1.06 -19.13
CA TYR A 213 3.98 0.66 -19.34
C TYR A 213 4.03 -0.72 -19.97
N TRP A 214 4.90 -0.93 -20.95
CA TRP A 214 5.14 -2.25 -21.53
C TRP A 214 6.54 -2.30 -22.12
N ASP A 215 7.01 -3.52 -22.43
CA ASP A 215 8.38 -3.78 -22.89
C ASP A 215 9.45 -3.13 -22.00
N VAL A 216 9.22 -3.15 -20.68
CA VAL A 216 10.10 -2.57 -19.66
C VAL A 216 11.30 -3.48 -19.44
N VAL A 217 12.48 -2.88 -19.49
CA VAL A 217 13.76 -3.48 -19.13
C VAL A 217 14.49 -2.45 -18.28
N VAL A 218 14.86 -2.78 -17.04
CA VAL A 218 15.62 -1.85 -16.20
C VAL A 218 16.56 -2.57 -15.25
N GLN A 219 17.78 -2.06 -15.18
CA GLN A 219 18.73 -2.40 -14.13
C GLN A 219 19.31 -1.11 -13.55
N ALA A 220 19.02 -0.88 -12.28
CA ALA A 220 19.66 0.16 -11.49
C ALA A 220 20.85 -0.44 -10.70
N PHE A 221 21.78 0.41 -10.25
CA PHE A 221 22.96 -0.03 -9.50
C PHE A 221 23.82 -1.08 -10.23
N VAL A 222 24.02 -0.88 -11.54
CA VAL A 222 24.82 -1.79 -12.37
C VAL A 222 26.24 -1.89 -11.81
N GLN A 223 26.68 -3.12 -11.53
CA GLN A 223 28.00 -3.38 -10.97
C GLN A 223 29.04 -3.52 -12.08
N ASN A 224 30.23 -2.93 -11.89
CA ASN A 224 31.37 -3.02 -12.81
C ASN A 224 31.05 -2.58 -14.25
N GLY A 225 30.10 -1.66 -14.43
CA GLY A 225 29.76 -1.09 -15.74
C GLY A 225 29.06 -2.03 -16.72
N THR A 226 28.74 -3.26 -16.32
CA THR A 226 28.21 -4.30 -17.21
C THR A 226 26.80 -4.71 -16.82
N VAL A 227 25.84 -4.51 -17.73
CA VAL A 227 24.44 -4.89 -17.55
C VAL A 227 24.32 -6.42 -17.43
N SER A 228 23.51 -6.88 -16.47
CA SER A 228 23.28 -8.28 -16.20
C SER A 228 22.50 -8.96 -17.32
N THR A 229 22.81 -10.24 -17.53
CA THR A 229 22.07 -11.14 -18.42
C THR A 229 21.03 -11.98 -17.67
N LYS A 230 21.02 -11.94 -16.34
CA LYS A 230 20.08 -12.69 -15.50
C LYS A 230 18.80 -11.88 -15.30
N GLU A 231 17.69 -12.37 -15.84
CA GLU A 231 16.42 -11.65 -15.83
C GLU A 231 15.59 -11.92 -14.57
N PHE A 232 15.00 -10.86 -14.01
CA PHE A 232 13.92 -10.93 -13.04
C PHE A 232 12.62 -10.50 -13.73
N LEU A 233 11.67 -11.42 -13.86
CA LEU A 233 10.43 -11.20 -14.60
C LEU A 233 9.33 -10.66 -13.69
N CYS A 234 8.53 -9.72 -14.20
CA CYS A 234 7.29 -9.32 -13.53
C CYS A 234 6.25 -10.45 -13.52
N ASP A 235 5.28 -10.36 -12.62
CA ASP A 235 4.24 -11.39 -12.44
C ASP A 235 3.43 -11.66 -13.71
N GLY A 236 3.21 -10.65 -14.54
CA GLY A 236 2.49 -10.78 -15.82
C GLY A 236 3.20 -11.67 -16.84
N ASP A 237 4.53 -11.75 -16.78
CA ASP A 237 5.37 -12.52 -17.71
C ASP A 237 5.78 -13.88 -17.12
N ARG A 238 5.53 -14.11 -15.83
CA ARG A 238 5.86 -15.38 -15.18
C ARG A 238 4.91 -16.47 -15.67
N SER A 239 5.45 -17.43 -16.43
CA SER A 239 4.65 -18.56 -16.92
C SER A 239 4.05 -19.34 -15.74
N SER A 240 2.71 -19.45 -15.73
CA SER A 240 1.96 -20.22 -14.74
C SER A 240 2.44 -21.68 -14.78
N THR A 241 3.26 -22.04 -13.80
CA THR A 241 3.68 -23.43 -13.63
C THR A 241 2.52 -24.15 -12.95
N THR A 242 1.74 -24.89 -13.75
CA THR A 242 0.67 -25.76 -13.28
C THR A 242 1.24 -26.77 -12.28
N VAL A 243 1.02 -26.54 -10.99
CA VAL A 243 1.29 -27.54 -9.95
C VAL A 243 0.22 -28.64 -10.08
N ILE A 244 0.68 -29.86 -10.38
CA ILE A 244 -0.13 -31.07 -10.49
C ILE A 244 -0.78 -31.37 -9.12
N PRO A 245 -2.07 -31.73 -9.06
CA PRO A 245 -2.74 -32.04 -7.80
C PRO A 245 -2.23 -33.36 -7.24
N ILE A 246 -1.50 -33.30 -6.13
CA ILE A 246 -1.19 -34.47 -5.31
C ILE A 246 -2.32 -34.63 -4.30
N ILE A 247 -3.04 -35.75 -4.40
CA ILE A 247 -4.03 -36.19 -3.42
C ILE A 247 -3.29 -36.44 -2.10
N HIS A 248 -3.45 -35.53 -1.14
CA HIS A 248 -3.05 -35.76 0.25
C HIS A 248 -4.27 -35.69 1.16
N THR A 249 -4.44 -36.80 1.86
CA THR A 249 -5.38 -37.09 2.94
C THR A 249 -5.42 -35.96 3.96
N THR A 250 -6.64 -35.55 4.30
CA THR A 250 -7.02 -34.51 5.25
C THR A 250 -6.39 -34.70 6.64
N VAL A 251 -5.57 -33.73 7.04
CA VAL A 251 -5.21 -33.36 8.42
C VAL A 251 -5.28 -31.82 8.48
N PRO A 252 -5.87 -31.20 9.52
CA PRO A 252 -6.40 -29.85 9.43
C PRO A 252 -5.33 -28.78 9.19
N SER A 253 -5.50 -28.01 8.12
CA SER A 253 -4.66 -26.86 7.77
C SER A 253 -5.21 -25.59 8.42
N SER A 254 -4.30 -24.86 9.04
CA SER A 254 -4.47 -23.52 9.60
C SER A 254 -4.95 -22.52 8.55
N THR A 255 -5.93 -21.72 8.96
CA THR A 255 -6.41 -20.50 8.30
C THR A 255 -5.23 -19.56 8.02
N THR A 256 -4.91 -19.29 6.75
CA THR A 256 -3.98 -18.20 6.39
C THR A 256 -4.73 -16.88 6.45
N THR A 257 -4.54 -16.20 7.58
CA THR A 257 -4.86 -14.79 7.86
C THR A 257 -4.25 -13.86 6.79
N PRO A 258 -4.90 -12.73 6.44
CA PRO A 258 -4.32 -11.70 5.57
C PRO A 258 -2.94 -11.24 6.06
N THR A 259 -2.02 -11.01 5.12
CA THR A 259 -0.64 -10.57 5.37
C THR A 259 -0.61 -9.38 6.34
N PRO A 260 0.20 -9.40 7.41
CA PRO A 260 0.22 -8.35 8.44
C PRO A 260 0.69 -7.01 7.88
N LYS A 261 0.06 -5.90 8.31
CA LYS A 261 0.62 -4.55 8.20
C LYS A 261 2.03 -4.57 8.83
N GLU A 262 3.03 -4.09 8.10
CA GLU A 262 4.42 -4.07 8.56
C GLU A 262 4.57 -3.14 9.79
N LYS A 263 4.92 -3.73 10.94
CA LYS A 263 5.15 -3.04 12.21
C LYS A 263 6.42 -2.17 12.08
N PRO A 264 6.41 -0.88 12.47
CA PRO A 264 7.58 -0.02 12.37
C PRO A 264 8.69 -0.46 13.34
N ASP A 265 9.94 -0.19 12.97
CA ASP A 265 11.10 -0.36 13.83
C ASP A 265 11.00 0.55 15.07
N VAL A 266 11.44 0.04 16.22
CA VAL A 266 11.37 0.76 17.50
C VAL A 266 12.62 1.64 17.67
N GLY A 267 12.41 2.96 17.76
CA GLY A 267 13.47 3.91 18.04
C GLY A 267 13.68 4.17 19.53
N THR A 268 14.89 4.58 19.89
CA THR A 268 15.21 5.08 21.24
C THR A 268 15.71 6.51 21.14
N TYR A 269 15.10 7.41 21.90
CA TYR A 269 15.33 8.84 21.84
C TYR A 269 15.60 9.37 23.25
N SER A 270 16.53 10.31 23.36
CA SER A 270 16.88 10.94 24.63
C SER A 270 17.08 12.44 24.45
N VAL A 271 16.63 13.20 25.44
CA VAL A 271 16.85 14.65 25.51
C VAL A 271 17.62 14.93 26.80
N SER A 272 18.69 15.70 26.67
CA SER A 272 19.50 16.15 27.80
C SER A 272 19.33 17.65 28.00
N ASN A 273 19.25 18.08 29.26
CA ASN A 273 19.26 19.48 29.64
C ASN A 273 20.44 19.73 30.59
N GLY A 274 21.49 20.38 30.08
CA GLY A 274 22.75 20.53 30.81
C GLY A 274 23.43 19.18 31.07
N ASN A 275 23.71 18.88 32.34
CA ASN A 275 24.45 17.67 32.75
C ASN A 275 23.58 16.42 32.96
N GLY A 276 22.27 16.46 32.68
CA GLY A 276 21.36 15.35 32.94
C GLY A 276 20.39 15.08 31.79
N THR A 277 20.08 13.81 31.56
CA THR A 277 18.95 13.39 30.73
C THR A 277 17.66 13.81 31.42
N CYS A 278 16.73 14.37 30.66
CA CYS A 278 15.46 14.87 31.17
C CYS A 278 14.26 14.28 30.43
N LEU A 279 14.47 13.58 29.31
CA LEU A 279 13.41 12.82 28.64
C LEU A 279 14.03 11.57 28.02
N LEU A 280 13.37 10.44 28.22
CA LEU A 280 13.62 9.19 27.52
C LEU A 280 12.36 8.74 26.80
N ALA A 281 12.52 8.25 25.58
CA ALA A 281 11.45 7.68 24.79
C ALA A 281 11.93 6.46 24.02
N MET A 282 11.14 5.40 24.01
CA MET A 282 11.30 4.21 23.19
C MET A 282 9.96 3.99 22.52
N MET A 283 9.91 4.03 21.18
CA MET A 283 8.66 3.87 20.45
C MET A 283 8.92 3.60 18.97
N GLY A 284 8.20 2.63 18.41
CA GLY A 284 7.97 2.52 16.97
C GLY A 284 6.82 3.44 16.57
N LEU A 285 7.00 4.21 15.51
CA LEU A 285 6.05 5.23 15.08
C LEU A 285 5.59 4.98 13.65
N GLN A 286 4.28 4.97 13.44
CA GLN A 286 3.64 4.88 12.14
C GLN A 286 2.66 6.03 12.00
N LEU A 287 2.92 6.91 11.03
CA LEU A 287 2.14 8.10 10.73
C LEU A 287 1.05 7.74 9.73
N ASN A 288 -0.20 7.98 10.08
CA ASN A 288 -1.35 7.74 9.24
C ASN A 288 -1.95 9.09 8.83
N ILE A 289 -1.88 9.40 7.54
CA ILE A 289 -2.37 10.65 6.95
C ILE A 289 -3.53 10.31 6.04
N THR A 290 -4.67 10.95 6.22
CA THR A 290 -5.84 10.79 5.35
C THR A 290 -6.12 12.08 4.60
N GLN A 291 -5.98 12.05 3.27
CA GLN A 291 -6.30 13.17 2.36
C GLN A 291 -7.30 12.66 1.31
N ASP A 292 -8.40 13.39 1.10
CA ASP A 292 -9.43 13.06 0.08
C ASP A 292 -9.91 11.61 0.10
N LYS A 293 -10.05 11.03 1.30
CA LYS A 293 -10.45 9.64 1.60
C LYS A 293 -9.42 8.56 1.23
N VAL A 294 -8.19 8.95 0.91
CA VAL A 294 -7.05 8.05 0.74
C VAL A 294 -6.17 8.14 1.98
N THR A 295 -5.85 6.99 2.57
CA THR A 295 -5.00 6.90 3.76
C THR A 295 -3.60 6.46 3.36
N SER A 296 -2.61 7.31 3.59
CA SER A 296 -1.19 7.02 3.45
C SER A 296 -0.58 6.68 4.81
N VAL A 297 0.28 5.67 4.85
CA VAL A 297 0.94 5.21 6.07
C VAL A 297 2.45 5.37 5.89
N ILE A 298 3.11 6.03 6.84
CA ILE A 298 4.55 6.28 6.82
C ILE A 298 5.16 5.72 8.11
N ASN A 299 5.99 4.69 8.00
CA ASN A 299 6.76 4.18 9.13
C ASN A 299 8.00 5.06 9.37
N ILE A 300 8.21 5.50 10.60
CA ILE A 300 9.43 6.23 10.97
C ILE A 300 10.56 5.23 11.14
N ASN A 301 11.63 5.43 10.38
CA ASN A 301 12.86 4.67 10.54
C ASN A 301 13.76 5.36 11.59
N PRO A 302 14.04 4.73 12.73
CA PRO A 302 14.86 5.33 13.78
C PRO A 302 16.33 5.52 13.36
N ASN A 303 16.84 4.74 12.42
CA ASN A 303 18.23 4.85 11.94
C ASN A 303 18.49 6.11 11.10
N SER A 304 17.43 6.68 10.51
CA SER A 304 17.51 7.91 9.70
C SER A 304 16.77 9.10 10.34
N THR A 305 16.38 8.97 11.62
CA THR A 305 15.66 10.01 12.36
C THR A 305 16.54 10.58 13.46
N ASN A 306 16.76 11.88 13.42
CA ASN A 306 17.45 12.60 14.48
C ASN A 306 16.45 13.00 15.57
N SER A 307 16.93 13.04 16.81
CA SER A 307 16.15 13.51 17.96
C SER A 307 16.81 14.73 18.60
N SER A 308 15.99 15.70 18.99
CA SER A 308 16.39 16.91 19.70
C SER A 308 15.28 17.32 20.65
N GLY A 309 15.51 18.31 21.51
CA GLY A 309 14.47 18.73 22.45
C GLY A 309 14.98 19.61 23.57
N SER A 310 14.07 19.94 24.49
CA SER A 310 14.40 20.65 25.73
C SER A 310 13.41 20.29 26.83
N CYS A 311 13.85 20.37 28.08
CA CYS A 311 12.98 20.17 29.23
C CYS A 311 13.00 21.41 30.13
N HIS A 312 11.81 21.87 30.48
CA HIS A 312 11.54 22.92 31.45
C HIS A 312 10.75 22.30 32.61
N PRO A 313 10.59 23.00 33.74
CA PRO A 313 9.90 22.44 34.91
C PRO A 313 8.45 21.98 34.65
N GLN A 314 7.75 22.60 33.70
CA GLN A 314 6.34 22.28 33.40
C GLN A 314 6.13 21.67 32.00
N THR A 315 7.12 21.77 31.11
CA THR A 315 7.00 21.29 29.73
C THR A 315 8.27 20.56 29.30
N ALA A 316 8.13 19.41 28.66
CA ALA A 316 9.25 18.70 28.05
C ALA A 316 8.94 18.45 26.58
N HIS A 317 9.92 18.67 25.73
CA HIS A 317 9.76 18.67 24.28
C HIS A 317 10.74 17.67 23.68
N LEU A 318 10.20 16.77 22.86
CA LEU A 318 10.94 15.86 22.00
C LEU A 318 10.58 16.19 20.55
N ARG A 319 11.60 16.53 19.76
CA ARG A 319 11.51 16.75 18.32
C ARG A 319 12.22 15.63 17.60
N LEU A 320 11.49 14.97 16.71
CA LEU A 320 12.04 14.06 15.72
C LEU A 320 12.11 14.76 14.37
N ASN A 321 13.20 14.60 13.64
CA ASN A 321 13.35 15.13 12.29
C ASN A 321 14.15 14.17 11.40
N SER A 322 13.82 14.18 10.12
CA SER A 322 14.47 13.38 9.08
C SER A 322 14.53 14.21 7.79
N SER A 323 14.99 13.62 6.68
CA SER A 323 14.94 14.27 5.37
C SER A 323 13.51 14.62 4.93
N THR A 324 12.53 13.78 5.28
CA THR A 324 11.12 13.96 4.94
C THR A 324 10.33 14.68 6.03
N ILE A 325 10.73 14.52 7.30
CA ILE A 325 10.06 15.14 8.46
C ILE A 325 10.85 16.38 8.87
N LYS A 326 10.33 17.57 8.54
CA LYS A 326 10.91 18.84 8.97
C LYS A 326 10.95 18.95 10.49
N TYR A 327 9.83 18.60 11.14
CA TYR A 327 9.74 18.35 12.57
C TYR A 327 8.50 17.53 12.90
N LEU A 328 8.63 16.60 13.85
CA LEU A 328 7.55 15.93 14.56
C LEU A 328 7.79 16.13 16.05
N ASP A 329 6.99 17.01 16.64
CA ASP A 329 7.11 17.45 18.02
C ASP A 329 6.12 16.71 18.91
N PHE A 330 6.63 16.13 19.98
CA PHE A 330 5.86 15.63 21.12
C PHE A 330 6.14 16.56 22.31
N VAL A 331 5.10 17.22 22.82
CA VAL A 331 5.21 18.09 24.00
C VAL A 331 4.45 17.47 25.17
N PHE A 332 5.18 17.22 26.23
CA PHE A 332 4.67 16.75 27.50
C PHE A 332 4.45 17.93 28.44
N ALA A 333 3.39 17.87 29.23
CA ALA A 333 3.12 18.87 30.25
C ALA A 333 2.85 18.22 31.61
N VAL A 334 3.10 18.99 32.67
CA VAL A 334 2.72 18.62 34.03
C VAL A 334 1.30 19.10 34.32
N LYS A 335 0.42 18.22 34.80
CA LYS A 335 -0.90 18.58 35.34
C LYS A 335 -0.86 18.76 36.86
N ASN A 336 -1.91 19.37 37.43
CA ASN A 336 -2.02 19.80 38.84
C ASN A 336 -1.90 18.68 39.91
N GLU A 337 -1.57 17.44 39.54
CA GLU A 337 -1.45 16.26 40.40
C GLU A 337 -0.04 15.61 40.33
N ASN A 338 0.99 16.35 39.93
CA ASN A 338 2.34 15.79 39.68
C ASN A 338 2.32 14.60 38.72
N ARG A 339 1.53 14.72 37.66
CA ARG A 339 1.47 13.73 36.58
C ARG A 339 1.87 14.40 35.28
N PHE A 340 2.54 13.66 34.40
CA PHE A 340 2.80 14.12 33.05
C PHE A 340 1.79 13.49 32.09
N TYR A 341 1.60 14.15 30.95
CA TYR A 341 0.82 13.64 29.83
C TYR A 341 1.35 14.26 28.54
N LEU A 342 1.08 13.61 27.40
CA LEU A 342 1.29 14.19 26.08
C LEU A 342 0.20 15.23 25.83
N LYS A 343 0.60 16.50 25.85
CA LYS A 343 -0.27 17.67 25.69
C LYS A 343 -0.41 18.09 24.23
N GLU A 344 0.69 18.05 23.48
CA GLU A 344 0.72 18.54 22.11
C GLU A 344 1.50 17.61 21.19
N VAL A 345 0.95 17.45 19.99
CA VAL A 345 1.67 16.92 18.83
C VAL A 345 1.61 17.94 17.72
N ASN A 346 2.76 18.28 17.15
CA ASN A 346 2.87 19.20 16.03
C ASN A 346 3.80 18.61 14.98
N VAL A 347 3.30 18.46 13.76
CA VAL A 347 4.06 17.87 12.66
C VAL A 347 4.14 18.83 11.49
N SER A 348 5.30 18.85 10.85
CA SER A 348 5.51 19.37 9.51
C SER A 348 6.41 18.41 8.76
N MET A 349 5.92 17.91 7.63
CA MET A 349 6.68 17.00 6.78
C MET A 349 6.44 17.33 5.32
N TYR A 350 7.45 17.01 4.52
CA TYR A 350 7.36 17.05 3.08
C TYR A 350 6.68 15.77 2.63
N LEU A 351 5.54 15.91 1.96
CA LEU A 351 4.97 14.80 1.23
C LEU A 351 5.84 14.54 0.00
N VAL A 352 5.76 13.31 -0.49
CA VAL A 352 6.43 12.87 -1.72
C VAL A 352 6.06 13.70 -2.95
N ASN A 353 4.94 14.44 -2.92
CA ASN A 353 4.54 15.43 -3.93
C ASN A 353 5.22 16.82 -3.79
N GLY A 354 6.16 16.99 -2.84
CA GLY A 354 6.85 18.25 -2.55
C GLY A 354 6.04 19.27 -1.73
N SER A 355 4.75 19.01 -1.50
CA SER A 355 3.91 19.84 -0.64
C SER A 355 4.26 19.64 0.84
N VAL A 356 4.07 20.68 1.63
CA VAL A 356 4.26 20.60 3.08
C VAL A 356 2.93 20.25 3.72
N PHE A 357 2.86 19.08 4.35
CA PHE A 357 1.78 18.77 5.27
C PHE A 357 2.17 19.25 6.66
N SER A 358 1.30 20.05 7.26
CA SER A 358 1.49 20.49 8.65
C SER A 358 0.17 20.45 9.39
N ILE A 359 0.20 19.89 10.59
CA ILE A 359 -0.94 19.85 11.48
C ILE A 359 -0.45 19.83 12.94
N ALA A 360 -1.22 20.46 13.80
CA ALA A 360 -0.93 20.51 15.23
C ALA A 360 -2.20 20.33 16.04
N ASN A 361 -2.08 19.64 17.16
CA ASN A 361 -3.10 19.61 18.20
C ASN A 361 -2.44 19.86 19.55
N THR A 362 -2.86 20.92 20.23
CA THR A 362 -2.25 21.40 21.49
C THR A 362 -3.05 21.02 22.74
N ASN A 363 -4.11 20.22 22.58
CA ASN A 363 -5.05 19.85 23.64
C ASN A 363 -5.27 18.32 23.70
N LEU A 364 -4.17 17.59 23.65
CA LEU A 364 -4.13 16.14 23.79
C LEU A 364 -4.05 15.74 25.27
N SER A 365 -4.48 14.51 25.58
CA SER A 365 -4.42 13.94 26.93
C SER A 365 -4.06 12.45 26.87
N TYR A 366 -2.94 12.13 26.22
CA TYR A 366 -2.43 10.75 26.09
C TYR A 366 -1.26 10.48 27.06
N TRP A 367 -0.94 9.20 27.27
CA TRP A 367 0.24 8.72 28.01
C TRP A 367 0.39 9.32 29.41
N ASP A 368 -0.74 9.38 30.12
CA ASP A 368 -0.83 10.00 31.43
C ASP A 368 -0.23 9.10 32.52
N ALA A 369 0.81 9.58 33.21
CA ALA A 369 1.49 8.85 34.29
C ALA A 369 2.07 9.78 35.38
N PRO A 370 2.30 9.27 36.61
CA PRO A 370 2.95 10.02 37.67
C PRO A 370 4.36 10.53 37.29
N LEU A 371 4.71 11.74 37.72
CA LEU A 371 6.09 12.22 37.61
C LEU A 371 7.04 11.29 38.39
N GLY A 372 8.21 11.05 37.81
CA GLY A 372 9.18 10.08 38.37
C GLY A 372 8.88 8.62 38.04
N SER A 373 7.87 8.34 37.20
CA SER A 373 7.58 7.04 36.59
C SER A 373 7.70 7.13 35.06
N SER A 374 7.72 6.00 34.35
CA SER A 374 7.58 5.96 32.89
C SER A 374 6.19 5.46 32.51
N TYR A 375 5.59 5.97 31.43
CA TYR A 375 4.42 5.34 30.82
C TYR A 375 4.90 4.22 29.88
N MET A 376 4.29 3.03 29.93
CA MET A 376 4.64 1.90 29.05
C MET A 376 3.40 1.26 28.44
N CYS A 377 3.48 0.88 27.16
CA CYS A 377 2.44 0.16 26.45
C CYS A 377 3.06 -0.70 25.35
N ASN A 378 2.93 -2.02 25.47
CA ASN A 378 3.48 -2.98 24.51
C ASN A 378 2.56 -3.13 23.29
N LYS A 379 1.24 -3.08 23.51
CA LYS A 379 0.25 -3.15 22.42
C LYS A 379 0.20 -1.86 21.62
N GLU A 380 -0.25 -1.98 20.36
CA GLU A 380 -0.46 -0.85 19.47
C GLU A 380 -1.45 0.15 20.09
N GLN A 381 -1.05 1.42 20.13
CA GLN A 381 -1.91 2.53 20.53
C GLN A 381 -2.01 3.55 19.40
N THR A 382 -3.19 4.12 19.22
CA THR A 382 -3.43 5.19 18.25
C THR A 382 -3.63 6.52 18.97
N VAL A 383 -2.78 7.50 18.68
CA VAL A 383 -2.92 8.90 19.08
C VAL A 383 -3.62 9.65 17.94
N SER A 384 -4.86 10.06 18.19
CA SER A 384 -5.65 10.82 17.22
C SER A 384 -5.35 12.31 17.35
N VAL A 385 -4.49 12.82 16.46
CA VAL A 385 -4.11 14.24 16.44
C VAL A 385 -5.20 15.08 15.77
N SER A 386 -5.79 14.57 14.67
CA SER A 386 -6.92 15.19 13.96
C SER A 386 -7.71 14.14 13.17
N GLU A 387 -8.75 14.56 12.44
CA GLU A 387 -9.50 13.68 11.53
C GLU A 387 -8.64 13.13 10.37
N THR A 388 -7.65 13.91 9.93
CA THR A 388 -6.79 13.61 8.78
C THR A 388 -5.40 13.11 9.18
N PHE A 389 -5.10 13.02 10.49
CA PHE A 389 -3.79 12.61 10.98
C PHE A 389 -3.86 11.85 12.30
N GLN A 390 -3.33 10.64 12.30
CA GLN A 390 -3.22 9.75 13.46
C GLN A 390 -1.81 9.18 13.55
N ILE A 391 -1.36 8.87 14.76
CA ILE A 391 -0.06 8.25 15.00
C ILE A 391 -0.29 6.92 15.70
N ASN A 392 0.11 5.83 15.07
CA ASN A 392 0.17 4.51 15.69
C ASN A 392 1.54 4.34 16.36
N THR A 393 1.52 3.94 17.63
CA THR A 393 2.72 3.72 18.44
C THR A 393 2.84 2.26 18.84
N PHE A 394 4.05 1.73 18.79
CA PHE A 394 4.38 0.33 19.08
C PHE A 394 5.51 0.24 20.10
N ASP A 395 5.42 -0.69 21.05
CA ASP A 395 6.41 -0.88 22.13
C ASP A 395 6.79 0.45 22.80
N LEU A 396 5.77 1.23 23.14
CA LEU A 396 5.90 2.58 23.67
C LEU A 396 6.40 2.52 25.12
N ARG A 397 7.45 3.25 25.42
CA ARG A 397 7.83 3.64 26.77
C ARG A 397 8.35 5.07 26.78
N VAL A 398 7.79 5.93 27.63
CA VAL A 398 8.19 7.34 27.69
C VAL A 398 8.26 7.85 29.12
N GLN A 399 9.27 8.67 29.40
CA GLN A 399 9.46 9.34 30.69
C GLN A 399 10.04 10.73 30.48
N PRO A 400 9.21 11.78 30.55
CA PRO A 400 9.68 13.16 30.60
C PRO A 400 9.99 13.60 32.04
N PHE A 401 10.74 14.70 32.15
CA PHE A 401 11.14 15.38 33.38
C PHE A 401 12.12 14.60 34.25
N SER A 402 11.61 13.83 35.22
CA SER A 402 12.37 13.27 36.34
C SER A 402 13.07 11.97 35.94
N VAL A 403 14.01 12.04 35.01
CA VAL A 403 14.88 10.92 34.62
C VAL A 403 16.11 10.89 35.53
N THR A 404 16.35 9.76 36.19
CA THR A 404 17.50 9.56 37.08
C THR A 404 18.50 8.59 36.44
N GLU A 405 19.79 8.93 36.46
CA GLU A 405 20.87 8.11 35.89
C GLU A 405 20.72 7.76 34.40
N GLY A 406 19.93 8.52 33.64
CA GLY A 406 19.66 8.21 32.23
C GLY A 406 18.90 6.91 32.01
N LYS A 407 18.14 6.44 33.01
CA LYS A 407 17.34 5.21 32.96
C LYS A 407 15.87 5.49 33.22
N TYR A 408 15.01 4.64 32.68
CA TYR A 408 13.59 4.66 33.02
C TYR A 408 13.36 4.23 34.48
N SER A 409 12.44 4.93 35.13
CA SER A 409 11.85 4.55 36.41
C SER A 409 10.81 3.44 36.23
N THR A 410 10.12 3.09 37.32
CA THR A 410 8.99 2.14 37.31
C THR A 410 7.97 2.51 36.24
N ALA A 411 7.54 1.51 35.48
CA ALA A 411 6.55 1.69 34.43
C ALA A 411 5.12 1.68 34.99
N GLN A 412 4.31 2.62 34.51
CA GLN A 412 2.85 2.58 34.57
C GLN A 412 2.36 2.00 33.25
N ASP A 413 1.79 0.81 33.30
CA ASP A 413 1.25 0.14 32.13
C ASP A 413 -0.04 0.80 31.64
N CYS A 414 -0.27 0.70 30.33
CA CYS A 414 -1.51 1.11 29.69
C CYS A 414 -2.62 0.07 29.91
N SER A 415 -3.87 0.53 29.93
CA SER A 415 -5.03 -0.37 30.06
C SER A 415 -5.18 -1.39 28.92
N ALA A 416 -4.53 -1.15 27.77
CA ALA A 416 -4.55 -2.10 26.66
C ALA A 416 -3.76 -3.38 27.01
N ASP A 417 -2.69 -3.26 27.80
CA ASP A 417 -1.85 -4.38 28.24
C ASP A 417 -2.50 -5.22 29.35
N ASP A 418 -3.66 -4.80 29.89
CA ASP A 418 -4.45 -5.62 30.82
C ASP A 418 -4.98 -6.86 30.09
N ASP A 419 -4.24 -7.95 30.20
CA ASP A 419 -4.70 -9.22 29.70
C ASP A 419 -5.80 -9.75 30.62
N ASN A 420 -7.01 -9.84 30.08
CA ASN A 420 -8.23 -10.32 30.75
C ASN A 420 -8.19 -11.81 31.14
N PHE A 421 -7.01 -12.41 31.37
CA PHE A 421 -6.87 -13.79 31.83
C PHE A 421 -7.35 -14.02 33.26
N LEU A 422 -7.47 -12.94 34.05
CA LEU A 422 -7.97 -13.00 35.43
C LEU A 422 -9.41 -13.55 35.49
N VAL A 423 -10.27 -13.19 34.53
CA VAL A 423 -11.67 -13.64 34.50
C VAL A 423 -11.79 -15.13 34.13
N PRO A 424 -11.17 -15.65 33.04
CA PRO A 424 -11.15 -17.08 32.75
C PRO A 424 -10.52 -17.93 33.85
N ILE A 425 -9.46 -17.46 34.51
CA ILE A 425 -8.81 -18.19 35.62
C ILE A 425 -9.74 -18.29 36.82
N ALA A 426 -10.40 -17.19 37.20
CA ALA A 426 -11.37 -17.19 38.30
C ALA A 426 -12.56 -18.13 38.02
N VAL A 427 -13.09 -18.11 36.79
CA VAL A 427 -14.18 -19.01 36.38
C VAL A 427 -13.72 -20.47 36.36
N GLY A 428 -12.52 -20.75 35.85
CA GLY A 428 -11.93 -22.09 35.83
C GLY A 428 -11.71 -22.67 37.23
N ALA A 429 -11.20 -21.85 38.15
CA ALA A 429 -11.01 -22.25 39.55
C ALA A 429 -12.34 -22.55 40.26
N ALA A 430 -13.37 -21.72 40.02
CA ALA A 430 -14.71 -21.94 40.56
C ALA A 430 -15.32 -23.26 40.06
N LEU A 431 -15.24 -23.54 38.75
CA LEU A 431 -15.75 -24.78 38.15
C LEU A 431 -15.02 -26.01 38.68
N ALA A 432 -13.68 -25.95 38.81
CA ALA A 432 -12.90 -27.04 39.38
C ALA A 432 -13.27 -27.33 40.85
N GLY A 433 -13.46 -26.28 41.65
CA GLY A 433 -13.89 -26.41 43.04
C GLY A 433 -15.25 -27.11 43.18
N VAL A 434 -16.23 -26.74 42.35
CA VAL A 434 -17.55 -27.40 42.32
C VAL A 434 -17.44 -28.88 41.96
N LEU A 435 -16.60 -29.22 40.97
CA LEU A 435 -16.41 -30.60 40.51
C LEU A 435 -15.81 -31.49 41.60
N ILE A 436 -14.82 -30.97 42.34
CA ILE A 436 -14.22 -31.66 43.49
C ILE A 436 -15.28 -31.92 44.58
N LEU A 437 -16.13 -30.94 44.88
CA LEU A 437 -17.20 -31.11 45.88
C LEU A 437 -18.19 -32.20 45.49
N VAL A 438 -18.60 -32.26 44.22
CA VAL A 438 -19.50 -33.31 43.71
C VAL A 438 -18.84 -34.70 43.82
N LEU A 439 -17.55 -34.82 43.47
CA LEU A 439 -16.82 -36.08 43.60
C LEU A 439 -16.70 -36.54 45.05
N LEU A 440 -16.39 -35.63 45.98
CA LEU A 440 -16.35 -35.95 47.41
C LEU A 440 -17.71 -36.42 47.91
N ALA A 441 -18.79 -35.76 47.54
CA ALA A 441 -20.14 -36.17 47.88
C ALA A 441 -20.48 -37.57 47.30
N TYR A 442 -20.09 -37.84 46.05
CA TYR A 442 -20.27 -39.14 45.41
C TYR A 442 -19.48 -40.25 46.13
N PHE A 443 -18.21 -40.03 46.45
CA PHE A 443 -17.40 -41.03 47.17
C PHE A 443 -17.94 -41.31 48.58
N ILE A 444 -18.42 -40.30 49.29
CA ILE A 444 -19.05 -40.47 50.60
C ILE A 444 -20.37 -41.25 50.47
N GLY A 445 -21.19 -40.93 49.45
CA GLY A 445 -22.43 -41.65 49.15
C GLY A 445 -22.18 -43.12 48.79
N LEU A 446 -21.16 -43.40 47.98
CA LEU A 446 -20.77 -44.75 47.59
C LEU A 446 -20.21 -45.54 48.77
N LYS A 447 -19.47 -44.90 49.68
CA LYS A 447 -18.94 -45.53 50.90
C LYS A 447 -20.06 -45.92 51.87
N ARG A 448 -21.18 -45.19 51.90
CA ARG A 448 -22.37 -45.55 52.69
C ARG A 448 -23.17 -46.72 52.10
N HIS A 449 -23.19 -46.91 50.78
CA HIS A 449 -23.92 -48.01 50.14
C HIS A 449 -23.25 -49.39 50.24
N ARG A 450 -21.96 -49.47 50.60
CA ARG A 450 -21.24 -50.76 50.79
C ARG A 450 -21.35 -51.34 52.21
N ALA A 451 -22.14 -50.74 53.10
CA ALA A 451 -22.29 -51.16 54.50
C ALA A 451 -23.70 -51.70 54.81
N GLY A 452 -24.26 -52.55 53.95
CA GLY A 452 -25.60 -53.12 54.20
C GLY A 452 -26.02 -54.21 53.22
N TYR A 453 -25.34 -55.35 53.26
CA TYR A 453 -25.93 -56.64 52.88
C TYR A 453 -25.31 -57.71 53.79
N GLU A 454 -25.81 -57.77 55.03
CA GLU A 454 -25.74 -58.99 55.83
C GLU A 454 -26.87 -59.89 55.31
N GLN A 455 -26.49 -61.09 54.84
CA GLN A 455 -27.43 -62.15 54.51
C GLN A 455 -28.08 -62.66 55.80
N PHE A 456 -29.42 -62.67 55.82
CA PHE A 456 -30.20 -63.64 56.58
C PHE A 456 -31.12 -64.37 55.61
#